data_AF-A0A2M7XPA4-F1
#
_entry.id   AF-A0A2M7XPA4-F1
#
_cell.length_a   1.000
_cell.length_b   1.000
_cell.length_c   1.000
_cell.angle_alpha   90.00
_cell.angle_beta   90.00
_cell.angle_gamma   90.00
#
_symmetry.space_group_name_H-M   'P 1'
#
loop_
_entity.id
_entity.type
_entity.pdbx_description
1 polymer ?
#
loop_
_entity_poly.entity_id
_entity_poly.type
_entity_poly.pdbx_seq_one_letter_code
_entity_poly.pdbx_strand_id
1 'polypeptide(L)'
;QTRRLKDYYQYKNIRSFDYKTKYIQNNFKFIFYVISIIPMLITTIRGYYKKPDIAWAFHPLACIITLYCYLYVSILYLLGFSVTQSRTNWRQ
;
A
#
# COMPACT_ATOMS: atom_id res chain seq x y z
N GLN A 1 -0.32 5.54 4.73
CA GLN A 1 0.42 4.34 4.27
C GLN A 1 1.93 4.57 4.18
N THR A 2 2.38 5.75 3.74
CA THR A 2 3.80 6.14 3.60
C THR A 2 4.71 5.79 4.80
N ARG A 3 4.33 6.16 6.03
CA ARG A 3 5.11 5.85 7.25
C ARG A 3 5.46 4.36 7.37
N ARG A 4 4.47 3.48 7.20
CA ARG A 4 4.66 2.02 7.34
C ARG A 4 5.65 1.50 6.30
N LEU A 5 5.65 2.07 5.09
CA LEU A 5 6.55 1.68 4.01
C LEU A 5 7.99 2.16 4.27
N LYS A 6 8.14 3.40 4.76
CA LYS A 6 9.43 3.93 5.19
C LYS A 6 10.03 3.08 6.32
N ASP A 7 9.23 2.76 7.33
CA ASP A 7 9.62 1.86 8.42
C ASP A 7 9.96 0.45 7.88
N TYR A 8 9.24 -0.05 6.88
CA TYR A 8 9.58 -1.32 6.24
C TYR A 8 10.99 -1.27 5.62
N TYR A 9 11.28 -0.29 4.76
CA TYR A 9 12.59 -0.19 4.11
C TYR A 9 13.74 0.04 5.10
N GLN A 10 13.51 0.81 6.16
CA GLN A 10 14.50 1.08 7.20
C GLN A 10 14.83 -0.18 8.02
N TYR A 11 13.82 -0.95 8.42
CA TYR A 11 13.97 -2.06 9.35
C TYR A 11 13.89 -3.44 8.69
N LYS A 12 13.84 -3.53 7.35
CA LYS A 12 13.67 -4.81 6.64
C LYS A 12 14.70 -5.88 7.02
N ASN A 13 15.93 -5.46 7.34
CA ASN A 13 17.04 -6.39 7.66
C ASN A 13 16.98 -6.96 9.09
N ILE A 14 16.24 -6.32 10.00
CA ILE A 14 16.10 -6.75 11.40
C ILE A 14 14.73 -7.37 11.69
N ARG A 15 13.82 -7.40 10.70
CA ARG A 15 12.49 -7.99 10.84
C ARG A 15 12.61 -9.50 10.77
N SER A 16 11.94 -10.19 11.70
CA SER A 16 11.86 -11.65 11.74
C SER A 16 10.97 -12.24 10.63
N PHE A 17 10.06 -11.44 10.07
CA PHE A 17 9.09 -11.89 9.07
C PHE A 17 9.52 -11.54 7.64
N ASP A 18 9.64 -12.56 6.79
CA ASP A 18 9.97 -12.39 5.38
C ASP A 18 8.75 -11.99 4.56
N TYR A 19 8.64 -10.69 4.28
CA TYR A 19 7.64 -10.13 3.38
C TYR A 19 8.00 -10.29 1.90
N LYS A 20 9.27 -10.59 1.58
CA LYS A 20 9.81 -10.54 0.22
C LYS A 20 9.34 -11.74 -0.59
N THR A 21 9.46 -12.95 -0.08
CA THR A 21 9.07 -14.16 -0.83
C THR A 21 7.55 -14.38 -0.84
N LYS A 22 6.88 -14.14 0.28
CA LYS A 22 5.48 -14.53 0.48
C LYS A 22 4.44 -13.66 -0.26
N TYR A 23 4.78 -12.43 -0.64
CA TYR A 23 3.76 -11.46 -1.11
C TYR A 23 4.04 -10.82 -2.48
N ILE A 24 5.11 -11.20 -3.20
CA ILE A 24 5.41 -10.65 -4.53
C ILE A 24 4.22 -10.83 -5.49
N GLN A 25 3.68 -12.05 -5.58
CA GLN A 25 2.55 -12.35 -6.46
C GLN A 25 1.31 -11.51 -6.11
N ASN A 26 1.02 -11.36 -4.81
CA ASN A 26 -0.13 -10.58 -4.35
C ASN A 26 0.04 -9.09 -4.63
N ASN A 27 1.27 -8.56 -4.56
CA ASN A 27 1.55 -7.17 -4.89
C ASN A 27 1.32 -6.89 -6.39
N PHE A 28 1.80 -7.77 -7.28
CA PHE A 28 1.56 -7.64 -8.72
C PHE A 28 0.07 -7.75 -9.05
N LYS A 29 -0.63 -8.70 -8.43
CA LYS A 29 -2.08 -8.82 -8.56
C LYS A 29 -2.77 -7.53 -8.13
N PHE A 30 -2.41 -6.96 -6.98
CA PHE A 30 -2.99 -5.69 -6.53
C PHE A 30 -2.75 -4.55 -7.53
N ILE A 31 -1.51 -4.39 -8.02
CA ILE A 31 -1.18 -3.36 -9.02
C ILE A 31 -2.06 -3.51 -10.26
N PHE A 32 -2.18 -4.73 -10.80
CA PHE A 32 -3.04 -5.00 -11.95
C PHE A 32 -4.51 -4.66 -11.67
N TYR A 33 -5.02 -5.05 -10.50
CA TYR A 33 -6.40 -4.74 -10.11
C TYR A 33 -6.69 -3.23 -10.05
N VAL A 34 -5.74 -2.44 -9.56
CA VAL A 34 -5.89 -0.98 -9.47
C VAL A 34 -5.76 -0.32 -10.85
N ILE A 35 -4.78 -0.74 -11.67
CA ILE A 35 -4.55 -0.18 -13.01
C ILE A 35 -5.70 -0.52 -13.97
N SER A 36 -6.21 -1.74 -13.92
CA SER A 36 -7.30 -2.17 -14.82
C SER A 36 -8.64 -1.53 -14.50
N ILE A 37 -8.81 -0.89 -13.32
CA ILE A 37 -10.01 -0.20 -12.79
C ILE A 37 -11.25 -1.11 -12.65
N ILE A 38 -11.60 -1.88 -13.68
CA ILE A 38 -12.74 -2.80 -13.73
C ILE A 38 -12.74 -3.77 -12.53
N PRO A 39 -11.63 -4.48 -12.21
CA PRO A 39 -11.63 -5.41 -11.07
C PRO A 39 -11.87 -4.70 -9.73
N MET A 40 -11.33 -3.49 -9.58
CA MET A 40 -11.50 -2.64 -8.39
C MET A 40 -12.95 -2.16 -8.23
N LEU A 41 -13.63 -1.80 -9.33
CA LEU A 41 -15.05 -1.46 -9.30
C LEU A 41 -15.92 -2.68 -8.96
N ILE A 42 -15.62 -3.85 -9.53
CA ILE A 42 -16.33 -5.10 -9.21
C ILE A 42 -16.20 -5.42 -7.72
N THR A 43 -15.01 -5.30 -7.13
CA THR A 43 -14.83 -5.54 -5.69
C THR A 43 -15.55 -4.53 -4.82
N THR A 44 -15.60 -3.27 -5.26
CA THR A 44 -16.34 -2.20 -4.57
C THR A 44 -17.83 -2.49 -4.54
N ILE A 45 -18.41 -2.80 -5.71
CA ILE A 45 -19.84 -3.11 -5.86
C ILE A 45 -20.19 -4.37 -5.06
N ARG A 46 -19.38 -5.44 -5.19
CA ARG A 46 -19.60 -6.69 -4.44
C ARG A 46 -19.50 -6.47 -2.93
N GLY A 47 -18.60 -5.60 -2.49
CA GLY A 47 -18.46 -5.19 -1.09
C GLY A 47 -19.71 -4.50 -0.58
N TYR A 48 -20.19 -3.51 -1.34
CA TYR A 48 -21.42 -2.78 -1.03
C TYR A 48 -22.64 -3.68 -0.93
N TYR A 49 -22.81 -4.65 -1.85
CA TYR A 49 -23.91 -5.61 -1.78
C TYR A 49 -23.85 -6.51 -0.54
N LYS A 50 -22.65 -6.90 -0.08
CA LYS A 50 -22.49 -7.75 1.10
C LYS A 50 -22.69 -6.98 2.40
N LYS A 51 -22.23 -5.73 2.45
CA LYS A 51 -22.33 -4.85 3.61
C LYS A 51 -22.46 -3.42 3.12
N PRO A 52 -23.69 -2.91 2.93
CA PRO A 52 -23.91 -1.58 2.38
C PRO A 52 -23.37 -0.53 3.35
N ASP A 53 -22.43 0.27 2.85
CA ASP A 53 -21.76 1.34 3.58
C ASP A 53 -21.23 2.35 2.55
N ILE A 54 -21.38 3.65 2.82
CA ILE A 54 -20.87 4.70 1.94
C ILE A 54 -19.34 4.68 1.82
N ALA A 55 -18.65 4.08 2.80
CA ALA A 55 -17.20 3.84 2.77
C ALA A 55 -16.76 3.01 1.55
N TRP A 56 -17.65 2.22 0.95
CA TRP A 56 -17.34 1.53 -0.31
C TRP A 56 -17.10 2.51 -1.47
N ALA A 57 -17.76 3.66 -1.52
CA ALA A 57 -17.48 4.68 -2.53
C ALA A 57 -16.05 5.25 -2.40
N PHE A 58 -15.50 5.24 -1.18
CA PHE A 58 -14.11 5.65 -0.92
C PHE A 58 -13.10 4.54 -1.25
N HIS A 59 -13.52 3.28 -1.42
CA HIS A 59 -12.61 2.16 -1.66
C HIS A 59 -11.75 2.32 -2.92
N PRO A 60 -12.29 2.67 -4.11
CA PRO A 60 -11.47 2.92 -5.29
C PRO A 60 -10.41 3.99 -5.06
N LEU A 61 -10.79 5.10 -4.43
CA LEU A 61 -9.89 6.21 -4.14
C LEU A 61 -8.79 5.79 -3.15
N ALA A 62 -9.13 5.05 -2.10
CA ALA A 62 -8.18 4.50 -1.15
C ALA A 62 -7.16 3.55 -1.80
N CYS A 63 -7.61 2.71 -2.73
CA CYS A 63 -6.76 1.78 -3.48
C CYS A 63 -5.75 2.53 -4.36
N ILE A 64 -6.19 3.56 -5.09
CA ILE A 64 -5.32 4.41 -5.92
C ILE A 64 -4.29 5.15 -5.06
N ILE A 65 -4.72 5.80 -3.97
CA ILE A 65 -3.81 6.51 -3.05
C ILE A 65 -2.78 5.54 -2.46
N THR A 66 -3.19 4.32 -2.14
CA THR A 66 -2.29 3.29 -1.63
C THR A 66 -1.25 2.92 -2.67
N LEU A 67 -1.66 2.66 -3.92
CA LEU A 67 -0.72 2.37 -5.02
C LEU A 67 0.27 3.52 -5.21
N TYR A 68 -0.20 4.76 -5.24
CA TYR A 68 0.64 5.95 -5.35
C TYR A 68 1.68 6.06 -4.21
N CYS A 69 1.24 5.91 -2.96
CA CYS A 69 2.13 5.95 -1.79
C CYS A 69 3.22 4.87 -1.88
N TYR A 70 2.84 3.67 -2.32
CA TYR A 70 3.77 2.55 -2.48
C TYR A 70 4.78 2.82 -3.60
N LEU A 71 4.31 3.26 -4.77
CA LEU A 71 5.19 3.60 -5.90
C LEU A 71 6.18 4.70 -5.52
N TYR A 72 5.69 5.81 -4.96
CA TYR A 72 6.52 6.96 -4.61
C TYR A 72 7.67 6.58 -3.66
N VAL A 73 7.36 5.94 -2.53
CA VAL A 73 8.39 5.57 -1.55
C VAL A 73 9.32 4.47 -2.07
N SER A 74 8.80 3.52 -2.85
CA SER A 74 9.62 2.45 -3.45
C SER A 74 10.60 2.99 -4.49
N ILE A 75 10.16 3.95 -5.32
CA ILE A 75 11.01 4.61 -6.32
C ILE A 75 12.09 5.44 -5.62
N LEU A 76 11.75 6.24 -4.60
CA LEU A 76 12.75 6.98 -3.83
C LEU A 76 13.81 6.05 -3.23
N TYR A 77 13.37 4.93 -2.65
CA TYR A 77 14.27 3.94 -2.09
C TYR A 77 15.18 3.31 -3.17
N LEU A 78 14.62 2.98 -4.34
CA LEU A 78 15.37 2.41 -5.46
C LEU A 78 16.43 3.38 -6.00
N LEU A 79 16.11 4.67 -6.04
CA LEU A 79 17.02 5.74 -6.45
C LEU A 79 18.07 6.10 -5.37
N GLY A 80 18.06 5.41 -4.23
CA GLY A 80 19.03 5.62 -3.15
C GLY A 80 18.73 6.82 -2.24
N PHE A 81 17.55 7.44 -2.36
CA PHE A 81 17.15 8.50 -1.42
C PHE A 81 16.84 7.93 -0.04
N SER A 82 17.23 8.68 1.00
CA SER A 82 16.87 8.34 2.37
C SER A 82 15.36 8.43 2.56
N VAL A 83 14.74 7.28 2.80
CA VAL A 83 13.32 7.16 3.16
C VAL A 83 13.10 7.21 4.66
N THR A 84 14.15 7.43 5.46
CA THR A 84 14.10 7.48 6.92
C THR A 84 13.24 8.65 7.39
N GLN A 85 12.32 8.41 8.32
CA GLN A 85 11.48 9.44 8.90
C GLN A 85 12.00 9.84 10.28
N SER A 86 12.21 11.14 10.51
CA SER A 86 12.63 11.62 11.83
C SER A 86 11.57 11.29 12.89
N ARG A 87 12.05 10.82 14.05
CA ARG A 87 11.23 10.49 15.23
C ARG A 87 11.40 11.46 16.39
N THR A 88 12.16 12.55 16.19
CA THR A 88 12.51 13.51 17.25
C THR A 88 11.29 14.13 17.93
N ASN A 89 10.16 14.25 17.21
CA ASN A 89 8.91 14.84 17.71
C ASN A 89 7.75 13.84 17.80
N TRP A 90 8.03 12.53 17.89
CA TRP A 90 6.96 11.54 17.97
C TRP A 90 6.21 11.64 19.31
N ARG A 91 4.87 11.71 19.25
CA ARG A 91 3.96 11.68 20.40
C ARG A 91 2.96 10.54 20.22
N GLN A 92 2.58 9.90 21.32
CA GLN A 92 1.64 8.77 21.35
C GLN A 92 0.18 9.25 21.32
#